data_AF-A0A1W5ZTR3-F1
#
_entry.id   AF-A0A1W5ZTR3-F1
#
_cell.length_a   1.000
_cell.length_b   1.000
_cell.length_c   1.000
_cell.angle_alpha   90.00
_cell.angle_beta   90.00
_cell.angle_gamma   90.00
#
_symmetry.space_group_name_H-M   'P 1'
#
loop_
_entity.id
_entity.type
_entity.pdbx_description
1 polymer ?
#
loop_
_entity_poly.entity_id
_entity_poly.type
_entity_poly.pdbx_seq_one_letter_code
_entity_poly.pdbx_strand_id
1 'polypeptide(L)' 'MSLQRKRIVEIEDCAGQQVVVSTKDWVYIGKLEVITSGELIINVGDLLLTVNREDVDNVLVK' A
#
# COMPACT_ATOMS: atom_id res chain seq x y z
N MET A 1 29.62 -4.63 -4.86
CA MET A 1 28.50 -4.00 -4.12
C MET A 1 27.25 -4.79 -4.48
N SER A 2 26.71 -5.57 -3.54
CA SER A 2 25.61 -6.49 -3.81
C SER A 2 24.28 -5.73 -3.76
N LEU A 3 23.62 -5.60 -4.90
CA LEU A 3 22.24 -5.15 -4.98
C LEU A 3 21.38 -6.23 -4.30
N GLN A 4 21.08 -6.04 -3.02
CA GLN A 4 20.06 -6.84 -2.34
C GLN A 4 18.73 -6.58 -3.05
N ARG A 5 18.32 -7.53 -3.90
CA ARG A 5 16.93 -7.68 -4.34
C ARG A 5 16.10 -7.79 -3.06
N LYS A 6 15.54 -6.67 -2.61
CA LYS A 6 14.53 -6.71 -1.55
C LYS A 6 13.42 -7.62 -2.08
N ARG A 7 13.10 -8.63 -1.27
CA ARG A 7 11.97 -9.54 -1.46
C ARG A 7 10.76 -8.69 -1.84
N ILE A 8 9.90 -9.24 -2.71
CA ILE A 8 8.53 -8.79 -2.80
C ILE A 8 8.04 -8.80 -1.35
N VAL A 9 7.93 -7.61 -0.74
CA VAL A 9 7.30 -7.49 0.57
C VAL A 9 5.87 -7.84 0.25
N GLU A 10 5.42 -9.00 0.72
CA GLU A 10 4.02 -9.37 0.59
C GLU A 10 3.26 -8.23 1.23
N ILE A 11 2.45 -7.53 0.42
CA ILE A 11 1.80 -6.28 0.83
C ILE A 11 1.08 -6.50 2.18
N GLU A 12 0.61 -7.72 2.44
CA GLU A 12 -0.03 -8.21 3.67
C GLU A 12 0.79 -7.96 4.95
N ASP A 13 2.12 -7.99 4.90
CA ASP A 13 3.00 -7.67 6.04
C ASP A 13 3.17 -6.16 6.28
N CYS A 14 2.66 -5.31 5.38
CA CYS A 14 2.77 -3.86 5.49
C CYS A 14 1.63 -3.23 6.32
N ALA A 15 0.70 -4.04 6.84
CA ALA A 15 -0.36 -3.54 7.72
C ALA A 15 0.24 -2.85 8.95
N GLY A 16 -0.28 -1.66 9.26
CA GLY A 16 0.22 -0.77 10.31
C GLY A 16 1.34 0.19 9.87
N GLN A 17 1.90 0.06 8.67
CA GLN A 17 3.01 0.89 8.20
C GLN A 17 2.55 2.09 7.36
N GLN A 18 3.38 3.14 7.28
CA GLN A 18 3.13 4.21 6.31
C GLN A 18 3.46 3.72 4.90
N VAL A 19 2.48 3.88 4.00
CA VAL A 19 2.57 3.48 2.62
C VAL A 19 2.21 4.63 1.68
N VAL A 20 2.78 4.56 0.48
CA VAL A 20 2.36 5.33 -0.68
C VAL A 20 1.77 4.34 -1.67
N VAL A 21 0.46 4.44 -1.90
CA VAL A 21 -0.27 3.60 -2.85
C VAL A 21 -0.54 4.42 -4.11
N SER A 22 -0.05 3.94 -5.24
CA SER A 22 -0.27 4.56 -6.55
C SER A 22 -1.30 3.75 -7.32
N THR A 23 -2.32 4.43 -7.80
CA THR A 23 -3.33 3.93 -8.75
C THR A 23 -3.17 4.68 -10.08
N LYS A 24 -3.92 4.27 -11.10
CA LYS A 24 -3.89 4.92 -12.42
C LYS A 24 -4.17 6.42 -12.36
N ASP A 25 -5.09 6.82 -11.48
CA ASP A 25 -5.60 8.19 -11.41
C ASP A 25 -5.08 8.98 -10.19
N TRP A 26 -4.71 8.28 -9.11
CA TRP A 26 -4.43 8.91 -7.81
C TRP A 26 -3.25 8.30 -7.07
N VAL A 27 -2.61 9.12 -6.23
CA VAL A 27 -1.60 8.68 -5.27
C VAL A 27 -2.09 8.96 -3.86
N TYR A 28 -2.19 7.91 -3.06
CA TYR A 28 -2.62 7.95 -1.67
C TYR A 28 -1.41 7.78 -0.75
N ILE A 29 -1.27 8.67 0.23
CA ILE A 29 -0.20 8.62 1.22
C ILE A 29 -0.85 8.50 2.60
N GLY A 30 -0.65 7.37 3.26
CA GLY A 30 -1.33 7.10 4.52
C GLY A 30 -0.79 5.87 5.24
N LYS A 31 -1.43 5.51 6.34
CA LYS A 31 -1.12 4.29 7.07
C LYS A 31 -1.96 3.15 6.52
N LEU A 32 -1.33 2.06 6.10
CA LEU A 32 -2.06 0.87 5.68
C LEU A 32 -2.66 0.23 6.92
N GLU A 33 -3.98 0.07 6.98
CA GLU A 33 -4.64 -0.52 8.15
C GLU A 33 -4.89 -2.01 7.94
N VAL A 34 -5.48 -2.36 6.79
CA VAL A 34 -5.89 -3.74 6.49
C VAL A 34 -5.70 -4.00 5.00
N ILE A 35 -5.32 -5.24 4.68
CA ILE A 35 -5.33 -5.76 3.32
C ILE A 35 -6.20 -7.00 3.31
N THR A 36 -7.15 -7.02 2.38
CA THR A 36 -7.96 -8.20 2.08
C THR A 36 -7.52 -8.76 0.74
N SER A 37 -8.13 -9.88 0.34
CA SER A 37 -7.87 -10.50 -0.96
C SER A 37 -8.18 -9.59 -2.16
N GLY A 38 -9.02 -8.56 -1.98
CA GLY A 38 -9.45 -7.67 -3.06
C GLY A 38 -9.23 -6.17 -2.82
N GLU A 39 -9.01 -5.74 -1.57
CA GLU A 39 -9.02 -4.33 -1.22
C GLU A 39 -7.88 -3.98 -0.25
N LEU A 40 -7.43 -2.74 -0.33
CA LEU A 40 -6.49 -2.12 0.61
C LEU A 40 -7.20 -0.99 1.34
N ILE A 41 -7.16 -1.02 2.66
CA ILE A 41 -7.70 0.05 3.51
C ILE A 41 -6.54 0.92 3.96
N ILE A 42 -6.56 2.19 3.55
CA ILE A 42 -5.52 3.18 3.82
C ILE A 42 -6.13 4.29 4.66
N ASN A 43 -5.55 4.55 5.82
CA ASN A 43 -5.87 5.70 6.65
C ASN A 43 -5.07 6.93 6.20
N VAL A 44 -5.75 7.92 5.64
CA VAL A 44 -5.20 9.19 5.18
C VAL A 44 -5.71 10.31 6.09
N GLY A 45 -5.00 10.56 7.19
CA GLY A 45 -5.38 11.57 8.19
C GLY A 45 -6.57 11.09 9.03
N ASP A 46 -7.73 11.73 8.86
CA ASP A 46 -9.00 11.37 9.53
C ASP A 46 -9.94 10.56 8.61
N LEU A 47 -9.48 10.19 7.40
CA LEU A 47 -10.26 9.48 6.39
C LEU A 47 -9.73 8.06 6.19
N LEU A 48 -10.64 7.08 6.19
CA LEU A 48 -10.34 5.72 5.74
C LEU A 48 -10.74 5.59 4.27
N LEU A 49 -9.76 5.29 3.43
CA LEU A 49 -9.95 5.04 2.00
C LEU A 49 -9.84 3.55 1.72
N THR A 50 -10.74 3.04 0.90
CA THR A 50 -10.69 1.67 0.39
C THR A 50 -10.30 1.73 -1.08
N VAL A 51 -9.24 1.03 -1.44
CA VAL A 51 -8.68 0.98 -2.80
C VAL A 51 -8.71 -0.45 -3.29
N ASN A 52 -9.32 -0.70 -4.45
CA ASN A 52 -9.31 -2.03 -5.06
C ASN A 52 -7.89 -2.41 -5.46
N ARG A 53 -7.48 -3.63 -5.12
CA ARG A 53 -6.15 -4.15 -5.41
C ARG A 53 -5.85 -4.22 -6.91
N GLU A 54 -6.87 -4.41 -7.73
CA GLU A 54 -6.76 -4.44 -9.20
C GLU A 54 -6.41 -3.08 -9.81
N ASP A 55 -6.74 -1.99 -9.10
CA ASP A 55 -6.48 -0.62 -9.54
C ASP A 55 -5.13 -0.08 -9.03
N VAL A 56 -4.45 -0.85 -8.16
CA VAL A 56 -3.15 -0.47 -7.59
C VAL A 56 -2.03 -0.86 -8.54
N ASP A 57 -1.32 0.15 -9.04
CA ASP A 57 -0.13 -0.03 -9.87
C ASP A 57 1.11 -0.32 -9.02
N ASN A 58 1.24 0.34 -7.86
CA ASN A 58 2.40 0.17 -7.00
C ASN A 58 2.12 0.54 -5.53
N VAL A 59 2.80 -0.14 -4.61
CA VAL A 59 2.79 0.17 -3.17
C VAL A 59 4.22 0.32 -2.69
N LEU A 60 4.54 1.48 -2.12
CA LEU A 60 5.82 1.77 -1.51
C LEU A 60 5.66 1.92 0.00
N VAL A 61 6.41 1.14 0.76
CA VAL A 61 6.49 1.25 2.22
C VAL A 61 7.59 2.26 2.57
N LYS A 62 7.30 3.17 3.51
CA LYS A 62 8.28 4.11 4.08
C LYS A 62 8.91 3.60 5.37
#